data_AF-A0A3N5Y8A8-F1
#
_entry.id   AF-A0A3N5Y8A8-F1
#
_cell.length_a   1.000
_cell.length_b   1.000
_cell.length_c   1.000
_cell.angle_alpha   90.00
_cell.angle_beta   90.00
_cell.angle_gamma   90.00
#
_symmetry.space_group_name_H-M   'P 1'
#
loop_
_entity.id
_entity.type
_entity.pdbx_description
1 polymer ?
#
loop_
_entity_poly.entity_id
_entity_poly.type
_entity_poly.pdbx_seq_one_letter_code
_entity_poly.pdbx_strand_id
1 'polypeptide(L)'
;MNRFIIAGLAFVSLVVVLLLFLAPKAPTPAHTSISKFDLLHATDVMSIAITGVEQQNNDMIKDKLNDVVRVAEEMGLASDDLDYLASDQALNYLRFHAKRRLFDEAVVNSYRNLTSISPHKARYPEAKDRFAKADEIIAQRNRLFSELVATLKSEGMDQQQAEQGAKALWLERFAQADLGQLLE
;
A
#
# COMPACT_ATOMS: atom_id res chain seq x y z
N MET A 1 -11.27 -45.99 -55.47
CA MET A 1 -12.49 -45.73 -54.68
C MET A 1 -12.02 -45.09 -53.38
N ASN A 2 -12.17 -43.82 -53.03
CA ASN A 2 -12.98 -42.72 -53.54
C ASN A 2 -12.18 -41.41 -53.51
N ARG A 3 -12.31 -40.63 -54.58
CA ARG A 3 -12.07 -39.18 -54.64
C ARG A 3 -13.20 -38.48 -53.85
N PHE A 4 -13.08 -37.18 -53.58
CA PHE A 4 -14.07 -36.30 -52.90
C PHE A 4 -13.88 -36.10 -51.39
N ILE A 5 -12.84 -35.37 -50.94
CA ILE A 5 -12.92 -34.32 -49.90
C ILE A 5 -11.71 -33.37 -50.05
N ILE A 6 -11.59 -32.62 -51.15
CA ILE A 6 -10.65 -31.48 -51.23
C ILE A 6 -11.34 -30.35 -51.98
N ALA A 7 -12.27 -29.68 -51.31
CA ALA A 7 -12.85 -28.42 -51.81
C ALA A 7 -13.38 -27.49 -50.71
N GLY A 8 -13.50 -27.95 -49.45
CA GLY A 8 -14.07 -27.13 -48.35
C GLY A 8 -13.06 -26.34 -47.50
N LEU A 9 -11.76 -26.64 -47.55
CA LEU A 9 -10.77 -26.09 -46.61
C LEU A 9 -10.02 -24.85 -47.12
N ALA A 10 -9.98 -24.62 -48.43
CA ALA A 10 -9.26 -23.47 -49.00
C ALA A 10 -10.06 -22.16 -48.92
N PHE A 11 -11.40 -22.21 -48.87
CA PHE A 11 -12.23 -21.00 -48.87
C PHE A 11 -12.36 -20.36 -47.48
N VAL A 12 -12.34 -21.17 -46.41
CA VAL A 12 -12.43 -20.67 -45.02
C VAL A 12 -11.13 -19.95 -44.60
N SER A 13 -9.96 -20.40 -45.07
CA SER A 13 -8.69 -19.71 -44.79
C SER A 13 -8.61 -18.31 -45.43
N LEU A 14 -9.12 -18.14 -46.66
CA LEU A 14 -9.04 -16.84 -47.34
C LEU A 14 -9.97 -15.80 -46.70
N VAL A 15 -11.15 -16.21 -46.22
CA VAL A 15 -12.10 -15.31 -45.55
C VAL A 15 -11.61 -14.91 -44.15
N VAL A 16 -10.95 -15.80 -43.41
CA VAL A 16 -10.34 -15.48 -42.11
C VAL A 16 -9.16 -14.51 -42.27
N VAL A 17 -8.32 -14.68 -43.30
CA VAL A 17 -7.22 -13.75 -43.59
C VAL A 17 -7.75 -12.38 -44.06
N LEU A 18 -8.83 -12.35 -44.85
CA LEU A 18 -9.43 -11.09 -45.30
C LEU A 18 -10.11 -10.32 -44.15
N LEU A 19 -10.76 -11.02 -43.20
CA LEU A 19 -11.37 -10.41 -42.03
C LEU A 19 -10.35 -9.86 -41.02
N LEU A 20 -9.13 -10.43 -40.96
CA LEU A 20 -8.04 -9.89 -40.14
C LEU A 20 -7.46 -8.58 -40.70
N PHE A 21 -7.58 -8.33 -42.01
CA PHE A 21 -7.12 -7.08 -42.64
C PHE A 21 -8.19 -5.96 -42.68
N LEU A 22 -9.46 -6.29 -42.41
CA LEU A 22 -10.58 -5.33 -42.34
C LEU A 22 -10.92 -4.90 -40.91
N ALA A 23 -10.30 -5.51 -39.89
CA ALA A 23 -10.46 -5.06 -38.52
C ALA A 23 -9.84 -3.66 -38.37
N PRO A 24 -10.57 -2.66 -37.84
CA PRO A 24 -9.97 -1.38 -37.48
C PRO A 24 -8.82 -1.69 -36.51
N LYS A 25 -7.65 -1.11 -36.79
CA LYS A 25 -6.46 -1.25 -35.93
C LYS A 25 -6.90 -0.95 -34.50
N ALA A 26 -6.99 -2.00 -33.67
CA ALA A 26 -7.29 -1.82 -32.26
C ALA A 26 -6.31 -0.78 -31.71
N PRO A 27 -6.75 0.16 -30.85
CA PRO A 27 -5.82 1.07 -30.20
C PRO A 27 -4.73 0.21 -29.58
N THR A 28 -3.48 0.47 -29.98
CA THR A 28 -2.31 -0.20 -29.43
C THR A 28 -2.45 -0.12 -27.90
N PRO A 29 -2.41 -1.24 -27.16
CA PRO A 29 -2.44 -1.16 -25.71
C PRO A 29 -1.29 -0.25 -25.31
N ALA A 30 -1.59 0.84 -24.59
CA ALA A 30 -0.57 1.71 -24.06
C ALA A 30 0.37 0.82 -23.26
N HIS A 31 1.62 0.68 -23.71
CA HIS A 31 2.64 0.06 -22.87
C HIS A 31 2.71 0.92 -21.61
N THR A 32 2.24 0.39 -20.48
CA THR A 32 2.41 1.04 -19.18
C THR A 32 3.90 1.15 -18.93
N SER A 33 4.49 2.30 -19.25
CA SER A 33 5.88 2.59 -18.94
C SER A 33 6.02 2.62 -17.43
N ILE A 34 6.68 1.61 -16.87
CA ILE A 34 7.01 1.57 -15.44
C ILE A 34 8.00 2.70 -15.18
N SER A 35 7.67 3.61 -14.27
CA SER A 35 8.52 4.73 -13.88
C SER A 35 9.49 4.35 -12.76
N LYS A 36 10.53 5.17 -12.55
CA LYS A 36 11.40 5.04 -11.37
C LYS A 36 10.63 5.05 -10.03
N PHE A 37 9.53 5.80 -9.94
CA PHE A 37 8.73 5.85 -8.71
C PHE A 37 7.90 4.60 -8.51
N ASP A 38 7.47 3.92 -9.59
CA ASP A 38 6.81 2.62 -9.47
C ASP A 38 7.76 1.58 -8.89
N LEU A 39 9.04 1.62 -9.29
CA LEU A 39 10.07 0.77 -8.71
C LEU A 39 10.31 1.09 -7.22
N LEU A 40 10.38 2.37 -6.85
CA LEU A 40 10.59 2.78 -5.45
C LEU A 40 9.40 2.46 -4.54
N HIS A 41 8.19 2.38 -5.09
CA HIS A 41 6.99 1.99 -4.34
C HIS A 41 6.69 0.48 -4.40
N ALA A 42 7.52 -0.30 -5.09
CA ALA A 42 7.36 -1.74 -5.09
C ALA A 42 7.33 -2.28 -3.66
N THR A 43 6.42 -3.21 -3.39
CA THR A 43 6.11 -3.67 -2.03
C THR A 43 7.36 -4.17 -1.28
N ASP A 44 8.24 -4.88 -1.98
CA ASP A 44 9.48 -5.40 -1.42
C ASP A 44 10.50 -4.28 -1.14
N VAL A 45 10.64 -3.30 -2.04
CA VAL A 45 11.48 -2.11 -1.82
C VAL A 45 11.00 -1.34 -0.59
N MET A 46 9.69 -1.14 -0.47
CA MET A 46 9.13 -0.40 0.65
C MET A 46 9.21 -1.16 1.97
N SER A 47 9.02 -2.48 1.97
CA SER A 47 9.21 -3.33 3.14
C SER A 47 10.64 -3.25 3.68
N ILE A 48 11.64 -3.28 2.78
CA ILE A 48 13.05 -3.12 3.15
C ILE A 48 13.35 -1.72 3.67
N ALA A 49 12.80 -0.68 3.04
CA ALA A 49 12.96 0.69 3.52
C ALA A 49 12.35 0.91 4.92
N ILE A 50 11.18 0.32 5.19
CA ILE A 50 10.55 0.32 6.52
C ILE A 50 11.50 -0.36 7.53
N THR A 51 11.95 -1.57 7.23
CA THR A 51 12.87 -2.32 8.11
C THR A 51 14.17 -1.54 8.36
N GLY A 52 14.76 -0.94 7.33
CA GLY A 52 15.96 -0.14 7.45
C GLY A 52 15.76 1.10 8.32
N VAL A 53 14.61 1.77 8.23
CA VAL A 53 14.27 2.90 9.11
C VAL A 53 14.11 2.46 10.57
N GLU A 54 13.42 1.34 10.82
CA GLU A 54 13.22 0.83 12.19
C GLU A 54 14.53 0.41 12.85
N GLN A 55 15.41 -0.25 12.10
CA GLN A 55 16.72 -0.71 12.56
C GLN A 55 17.81 0.37 12.50
N GLN A 56 17.49 1.56 12.01
CA GLN A 56 18.47 2.63 11.74
C GLN A 56 19.61 2.19 10.81
N ASN A 57 19.32 1.22 9.92
CA ASN A 57 20.26 0.65 8.98
C ASN A 57 20.06 1.25 7.59
N ASN A 58 20.72 2.37 7.32
CA ASN A 58 20.65 3.02 6.01
C ASN A 58 21.34 2.20 4.91
N ASP A 59 22.33 1.38 5.25
CA ASP A 59 23.06 0.58 4.27
C ASP A 59 22.15 -0.51 3.68
N MET A 60 21.26 -1.08 4.48
CA MET A 60 20.21 -1.98 4.00
C MET A 60 19.30 -1.33 2.94
N ILE A 61 18.97 -0.04 3.09
CA ILE A 61 18.15 0.68 2.12
C ILE A 61 18.97 0.96 0.85
N LYS A 62 20.25 1.30 0.99
CA LYS A 62 21.16 1.54 -0.14
C LYS A 62 21.40 0.27 -0.95
N ASP A 63 21.62 -0.87 -0.29
CA ASP A 63 21.79 -2.16 -0.96
C ASP A 63 20.56 -2.50 -1.79
N LYS A 64 19.36 -2.24 -1.23
CA LYS A 64 18.12 -2.43 -1.98
C LYS A 64 17.98 -1.46 -3.16
N LEU A 65 18.43 -0.20 -3.02
CA LEU A 65 18.47 0.74 -4.13
C LEU A 65 19.42 0.29 -5.25
N ASN A 66 20.56 -0.31 -4.92
CA ASN A 66 21.46 -0.88 -5.93
C ASN A 66 20.80 -2.00 -6.74
N ASP A 67 19.97 -2.83 -6.09
CA ASP A 67 19.16 -3.82 -6.81
C ASP A 67 18.10 -3.16 -7.70
N VAL A 68 17.46 -2.08 -7.23
CA VAL A 68 16.48 -1.31 -8.01
C VAL A 68 17.12 -0.69 -9.25
N VAL A 69 18.34 -0.13 -9.14
CA VAL A 69 19.09 0.41 -10.28
C VAL A 69 19.35 -0.68 -11.32
N ARG A 70 19.79 -1.88 -10.89
CA ARG A 70 20.04 -3.01 -11.81
C ARG A 70 18.78 -3.43 -12.57
N VAL A 71 17.64 -3.50 -11.88
CA VAL A 71 16.35 -3.79 -12.51
C VAL A 71 15.95 -2.68 -13.49
N ALA A 72 16.15 -1.41 -13.12
CA ALA A 72 15.88 -0.27 -13.99
C ALA A 72 16.74 -0.27 -15.28
N GLU A 73 18.01 -0.67 -15.18
CA GLU A 73 18.91 -0.84 -16.33
C GLU A 73 18.41 -1.93 -17.28
N GLU A 74 18.02 -3.10 -16.75
CA GLU A 74 17.46 -4.21 -17.53
C GLU A 74 16.15 -3.82 -18.24
N MET A 75 15.38 -2.92 -17.64
CA MET A 75 14.16 -2.36 -18.20
C MET A 75 14.39 -1.23 -19.21
N GLY A 76 15.64 -0.78 -19.38
CA GLY A 76 16.00 0.29 -20.31
C GLY A 76 15.49 1.66 -19.89
N LEU A 77 15.42 1.95 -18.58
CA LEU A 77 15.10 3.30 -18.09
C LEU A 77 16.16 4.32 -18.55
N ALA A 78 15.75 5.58 -18.65
CA ALA A 78 16.64 6.65 -19.11
C ALA A 78 17.78 6.91 -18.11
N SER A 79 18.93 7.41 -18.59
CA SER A 79 20.10 7.71 -17.74
C SER A 79 19.73 8.59 -16.55
N ASP A 80 18.93 9.65 -16.76
CA ASP A 80 18.48 10.54 -15.68
C ASP A 80 17.66 9.81 -14.59
N ASP A 81 16.92 8.76 -14.95
CA ASP A 81 16.19 7.93 -13.99
C ASP A 81 17.14 7.03 -13.20
N LEU A 82 18.14 6.43 -13.88
CA LEU A 82 19.17 5.63 -13.22
C LEU A 82 20.01 6.47 -12.25
N ASP A 83 20.41 7.67 -12.68
CA ASP A 83 21.16 8.64 -11.86
C ASP A 83 20.37 9.05 -10.62
N TYR A 84 19.05 9.27 -10.76
CA TYR A 84 18.19 9.52 -9.61
C TYR A 84 18.14 8.31 -8.66
N LEU A 85 17.92 7.10 -9.18
CA LEU A 85 17.82 5.88 -8.37
C LEU A 85 19.11 5.56 -7.61
N ALA A 86 20.27 5.89 -8.18
CA ALA A 86 21.58 5.74 -7.55
C ALA A 86 21.94 6.87 -6.56
N SER A 87 21.11 7.91 -6.45
CA SER A 87 21.42 9.10 -5.65
C SER A 87 20.97 9.00 -4.19
N ASP A 88 21.55 9.85 -3.34
CA ASP A 88 21.05 10.10 -1.97
C ASP A 88 19.61 10.65 -1.96
N GLN A 89 19.13 11.22 -3.07
CA GLN A 89 17.75 11.68 -3.17
C GLN A 89 16.77 10.51 -3.17
N ALA A 90 17.07 9.40 -3.85
CA ALA A 90 16.25 8.18 -3.80
C ALA A 90 16.26 7.54 -2.40
N LEU A 91 17.42 7.55 -1.72
CA LEU A 91 17.50 7.10 -0.33
C LEU A 91 16.62 7.95 0.59
N ASN A 92 16.70 9.27 0.50
CA ASN A 92 15.89 10.17 1.30
C ASN A 92 14.40 10.04 0.98
N TYR A 93 14.07 9.82 -0.29
CA TYR A 93 12.71 9.51 -0.73
C TYR A 93 12.17 8.25 -0.03
N LEU A 94 12.88 7.11 -0.12
CA LEU A 94 12.45 5.87 0.53
C LEU A 94 12.30 6.04 2.04
N ARG A 95 13.25 6.71 2.70
CA ARG A 95 13.18 6.99 4.15
C ARG A 95 11.96 7.82 4.53
N PHE A 96 11.66 8.85 3.75
CA PHE A 96 10.49 9.71 3.97
C PHE A 96 9.20 8.89 3.86
N HIS A 97 9.03 8.13 2.78
CA HIS A 97 7.84 7.31 2.56
C HIS A 97 7.71 6.17 3.59
N ALA A 98 8.82 5.52 3.96
CA ALA A 98 8.84 4.48 4.99
C ALA A 98 8.41 5.02 6.36
N LYS A 99 8.91 6.19 6.78
CA LYS A 99 8.48 6.82 8.04
C LYS A 99 7.00 7.19 8.06
N ARG A 100 6.45 7.60 6.91
CA ARG A 100 5.01 7.87 6.78
C ARG A 100 4.18 6.59 6.92
N ARG A 101 4.61 5.48 6.30
CA ARG A 101 3.98 4.17 6.48
C ARG A 101 4.03 3.70 7.94
N LEU A 102 5.19 3.86 8.59
CA LEU A 102 5.34 3.57 10.02
C LEU A 102 4.44 4.43 10.91
N PHE A 103 4.20 5.69 10.55
CA PHE A 103 3.22 6.52 11.24
C PHE A 103 1.81 5.95 11.06
N ASP A 104 1.44 5.55 9.84
CA ASP A 104 0.11 4.99 9.57
C ASP A 104 -0.14 3.72 10.40
N GLU A 105 0.83 2.80 10.40
CA GLU A 105 0.79 1.58 11.20
C GLU A 105 0.69 1.90 12.70
N ALA A 106 1.42 2.90 13.18
CA ALA A 106 1.37 3.33 14.58
C ALA A 106 0.00 3.93 14.95
N VAL A 107 -0.67 4.64 14.05
CA VAL A 107 -2.03 5.14 14.26
C VAL A 107 -3.03 3.99 14.32
N VAL A 108 -2.94 3.02 13.40
CA VAL A 108 -3.77 1.81 13.41
C VAL A 108 -3.60 1.04 14.73
N ASN A 109 -2.34 0.82 15.13
CA ASN A 109 -2.03 0.14 16.39
C ASN A 109 -2.55 0.94 17.59
N SER A 110 -2.40 2.26 17.57
CA SER A 110 -2.92 3.11 18.64
C SER A 110 -4.42 3.04 18.73
N TYR A 111 -5.12 3.09 17.59
CA TYR A 111 -6.57 2.97 17.46
C TYR A 111 -7.08 1.67 18.10
N ARG A 112 -6.49 0.54 17.74
CA ARG A 112 -6.83 -0.79 18.27
C ARG A 112 -6.61 -0.89 19.77
N ASN A 113 -5.47 -0.38 20.25
CA ASN A 113 -5.04 -0.56 21.65
C ASN A 113 -5.54 0.51 22.62
N LEU A 114 -6.41 1.43 22.18
CA LEU A 114 -6.92 2.52 23.03
C LEU A 114 -5.82 3.46 23.55
N THR A 115 -4.72 3.62 22.81
CA THR A 115 -3.57 4.47 23.19
C THR A 115 -3.52 5.79 22.43
N SER A 116 -2.81 6.77 22.98
CA SER A 116 -2.57 8.07 22.35
C SER A 116 -1.58 7.99 21.19
N ILE A 117 -1.78 8.84 20.16
CA ILE A 117 -0.86 8.98 19.02
C ILE A 117 0.20 10.08 19.20
N SER A 118 0.14 10.88 20.28
CA SER A 118 1.07 12.00 20.49
C SER A 118 2.56 11.59 20.41
N PRO A 119 3.01 10.46 21.00
CA PRO A 119 4.40 10.03 20.87
C PRO A 119 4.80 9.73 19.42
N HIS A 120 3.87 9.21 18.61
CA HIS A 120 4.13 8.84 17.21
C HIS A 120 4.29 10.07 16.31
N LYS A 121 3.60 11.17 16.61
CA LYS A 121 3.80 12.46 15.90
C LYS A 121 5.19 13.03 16.10
N ALA A 122 5.75 12.88 17.31
CA ALA A 122 7.12 13.30 17.60
C ALA A 122 8.15 12.38 16.92
N ARG A 123 7.86 11.07 16.85
CA ARG A 123 8.73 10.07 16.23
C ARG A 123 8.75 10.17 14.70
N TYR A 124 7.65 10.57 14.07
CA TYR A 124 7.48 10.59 12.62
C TYR A 124 6.97 11.96 12.12
N PRO A 125 7.79 13.03 12.25
CA PRO A 125 7.43 14.37 11.76
C PRO A 125 7.19 14.42 10.24
N GLU A 126 7.71 13.46 9.49
CA GLU A 126 7.51 13.32 8.04
C GLU A 126 6.04 13.08 7.65
N ALA A 127 5.18 12.70 8.59
CA ALA A 127 3.75 12.50 8.39
C ALA A 127 2.89 13.67 8.89
N LYS A 128 3.47 14.87 9.09
CA LYS A 128 2.79 16.03 9.70
C LYS A 128 1.45 16.40 9.05
N ASP A 129 1.37 16.33 7.72
CA ASP A 129 0.15 16.55 6.94
C ASP A 129 -0.99 15.59 7.31
N ARG A 130 -0.69 14.42 7.88
CA ARG A 130 -1.66 13.40 8.31
C ARG A 130 -2.11 13.56 9.76
N PHE A 131 -1.45 14.41 10.54
CA PHE A 131 -1.69 14.48 11.99
C PHE A 131 -3.12 14.89 12.35
N ALA A 132 -3.69 15.87 11.63
CA ALA A 132 -5.05 16.33 11.88
C ALA A 132 -6.06 15.20 11.64
N LYS A 133 -5.92 14.47 10.54
CA LYS A 133 -6.78 13.32 10.23
C LYS A 133 -6.65 12.21 11.28
N ALA A 134 -5.42 11.91 11.69
CA ALA A 134 -5.15 10.92 12.73
C ALA A 134 -5.78 11.33 14.09
N ASP A 135 -5.77 12.62 14.43
CA ASP A 135 -6.43 13.13 15.63
C ASP A 135 -7.95 12.95 15.57
N GLU A 136 -8.57 13.27 14.44
CA GLU A 136 -10.01 13.08 14.24
C GLU A 136 -10.41 11.62 14.45
N ILE A 137 -9.63 10.68 13.88
CA ILE A 137 -9.86 9.24 13.99
C ILE A 137 -9.72 8.79 15.45
N ILE A 138 -8.68 9.22 16.15
CA ILE A 138 -8.49 8.89 17.58
C ILE A 138 -9.60 9.49 18.43
N ALA A 139 -10.04 10.72 18.16
CA ALA A 139 -11.12 11.37 18.88
C ALA A 139 -12.47 10.66 18.65
N GLN A 140 -12.75 10.22 17.42
CA GLN A 140 -13.94 9.42 17.12
C GLN A 140 -13.91 8.09 17.89
N ARG A 141 -12.79 7.39 17.87
CA ARG A 141 -12.59 6.18 18.68
C ARG A 141 -12.84 6.41 20.16
N ASN A 142 -12.31 7.49 20.74
CA ASN A 142 -12.48 7.79 22.16
C ASN A 142 -13.95 8.06 22.52
N ARG A 143 -14.70 8.72 21.61
CA ARG A 143 -16.14 8.92 21.78
C ARG A 143 -16.91 7.60 21.77
N LEU A 144 -16.68 6.77 20.75
CA LEU A 144 -17.31 5.44 20.64
C LEU A 144 -17.00 4.55 21.86
N PHE A 145 -15.75 4.58 22.33
CA PHE A 145 -15.37 3.85 23.55
C PHE A 145 -16.12 4.37 24.78
N SER A 146 -16.24 5.70 24.93
CA SER A 146 -16.99 6.31 26.04
C SER A 146 -18.49 5.96 25.99
N GLU A 147 -19.08 5.89 24.79
CA GLU A 147 -20.46 5.44 24.58
C GLU A 147 -20.67 3.96 24.94
N LEU A 148 -19.69 3.10 24.64
CA LEU A 148 -19.72 1.69 25.08
C LEU A 148 -19.69 1.58 26.60
N VAL A 149 -18.80 2.34 27.26
CA VAL A 149 -18.75 2.38 28.74
C VAL A 149 -20.08 2.88 29.32
N ALA A 150 -20.65 3.95 28.77
CA ALA A 150 -21.92 4.49 29.23
C ALA A 150 -23.08 3.48 29.09
N THR A 151 -23.12 2.76 27.96
CA THR A 151 -24.09 1.68 27.72
C THR A 151 -23.99 0.60 28.79
N LEU A 152 -22.79 0.06 29.03
CA LEU A 152 -22.57 -0.99 30.02
C LEU A 152 -22.90 -0.54 31.45
N LYS A 153 -22.64 0.73 31.79
CA LYS A 153 -23.07 1.31 33.07
C LYS A 153 -24.60 1.38 33.20
N SER A 154 -25.30 1.69 32.10
CA SER A 154 -26.78 1.69 32.10
C SER A 154 -27.38 0.30 32.30
N GLU A 155 -26.61 -0.75 31.99
CA GLU A 155 -26.95 -2.15 32.24
C GLU A 155 -26.62 -2.62 33.67
N GLY A 156 -26.18 -1.71 34.55
CA GLY A 156 -25.96 -1.97 35.97
C GLY A 156 -24.52 -2.34 36.34
N MET A 157 -23.58 -2.28 35.38
CA MET A 157 -22.14 -2.45 35.69
C MET A 157 -21.59 -1.23 36.42
N ASP A 158 -20.65 -1.45 37.34
CA ASP A 158 -19.87 -0.35 37.91
C ASP A 158 -18.86 0.24 36.88
N GLN A 159 -18.17 1.32 37.24
CA GLN A 159 -17.22 1.98 36.35
C GLN A 159 -16.12 1.04 35.86
N GLN A 160 -15.53 0.24 36.76
CA GLN A 160 -14.40 -0.62 36.44
C GLN A 160 -14.86 -1.79 35.55
N GLN A 161 -16.00 -2.40 35.88
CA GLN A 161 -16.61 -3.46 35.08
C GLN A 161 -16.96 -2.97 33.67
N ALA A 162 -17.57 -1.79 33.55
CA ALA A 162 -17.93 -1.21 32.27
C ALA A 162 -16.72 -0.88 31.40
N GLU A 163 -15.64 -0.34 31.97
CA GLU A 163 -14.40 -0.07 31.24
C GLU A 163 -13.73 -1.36 30.73
N GLN A 164 -13.67 -2.39 31.57
CA GLN A 164 -13.12 -3.69 31.19
C GLN A 164 -13.98 -4.36 30.11
N GLY A 165 -15.31 -4.35 30.27
CA GLY A 165 -16.24 -4.87 29.28
C GLY A 165 -16.17 -4.14 27.95
N ALA A 166 -16.13 -2.80 27.97
CA ALA A 166 -16.00 -1.99 26.76
C ALA A 166 -14.68 -2.29 26.04
N LYS A 167 -13.59 -2.49 26.78
CA LYS A 167 -12.29 -2.87 26.20
C LYS A 167 -12.34 -4.26 25.56
N ALA A 168 -12.98 -5.22 26.21
CA ALA A 168 -13.16 -6.56 25.63
C ALA A 168 -13.97 -6.50 24.32
N LEU A 169 -15.11 -5.80 24.33
CA LEU A 169 -15.94 -5.60 23.14
C LEU A 169 -15.20 -4.85 22.02
N TRP A 170 -14.39 -3.85 22.39
CA TRP A 170 -13.57 -3.12 21.44
C TRP A 170 -12.56 -4.05 20.75
N LEU A 171 -11.80 -4.81 21.53
CA LEU A 171 -10.81 -5.76 21.01
C LEU A 171 -11.44 -6.84 20.14
N GLU A 172 -12.61 -7.36 20.53
CA GLU A 172 -13.35 -8.35 19.75
C GLU A 172 -13.73 -7.80 18.36
N ARG A 173 -14.27 -6.58 18.29
CA ARG A 173 -14.65 -5.94 17.03
C ARG A 173 -13.47 -5.70 16.11
N PHE A 174 -12.33 -5.27 16.65
CA PHE A 174 -11.17 -4.90 15.84
C PHE A 174 -10.16 -6.03 15.61
N ALA A 175 -10.31 -7.17 16.29
CA ALA A 175 -9.65 -8.42 15.90
C ALA A 175 -10.11 -8.91 14.51
N GLN A 176 -11.28 -8.47 14.05
CA GLN A 176 -11.90 -8.90 12.79
C GLN A 176 -11.90 -7.82 11.69
N ALA A 177 -11.47 -6.59 12.01
CA ALA A 177 -11.55 -5.46 11.09
C ALA A 177 -10.22 -5.16 10.38
N ASP A 178 -10.27 -5.01 9.06
CA ASP A 178 -9.19 -4.42 8.28
C ASP A 178 -9.22 -2.88 8.43
N LEU A 179 -8.09 -2.33 8.88
CA LEU A 179 -7.90 -0.90 9.15
C LEU A 179 -6.86 -0.26 8.23
N GLY A 180 -6.44 -0.96 7.17
CA GLY A 180 -5.40 -0.51 6.24
C GLY A 180 -5.67 0.84 5.57
N GLN A 181 -6.93 1.29 5.54
CA GLN A 181 -7.36 2.52 4.87
C GLN A 181 -7.65 3.69 5.80
N LEU A 182 -7.32 3.61 7.10
CA LEU A 182 -7.67 4.69 8.04
C LEU A 182 -7.08 6.06 7.66
N LEU A 183 -5.99 6.10 6.90
CA LEU A 183 -5.26 7.32 6.55
C LEU A 183 -5.09 7.52 5.04
N GLU A 184 -5.82 6.74 4.22
CA GLU A 184 -5.91 6.94 2.75
C GLU A 184 -6.91 8.04 2.40
#